data_AF-A0A0G4LP32-F1
#
_entry.id   AF-A0A0G4LP32-F1
#
_cell.length_a   1.000
_cell.length_b   1.000
_cell.length_c   1.000
_cell.angle_alpha   90.00
_cell.angle_beta   90.00
_cell.angle_gamma   90.00
#
_symmetry.space_group_name_H-M   'P 1'
#
loop_
_entity.id
_entity.type
_entity.pdbx_description
1 polymer ?
#
loop_
_entity_poly.entity_id
_entity_poly.type
_entity_poly.pdbx_seq_one_letter_code
_entity_poly.pdbx_strand_id
1 'polypeptide(L)'
;LRIAPTVFAKHQQSYLEDARRAIPSDIAAADSFQYLQTLGTLSLAAIQLGDAALLHETLGLYHTVMAQHNFQNESRWPSSIDPVEVHVRRQFFWSMYRLEVHSALIIGHSIRCPEMQAAVAYPAVSDALLDPIAAAAASRGGFPSGGWLIGWNYITDLYRVLEHV
;
A
#
# COMPACT_ATOMS: atom_id res chain seq x y z
N LEU A 1 23.98 -4.40 17.65
CA LEU A 1 22.63 -3.99 17.19
C LEU A 1 22.03 -3.06 18.24
N ARG A 2 22.03 -1.75 17.99
CA ARG A 2 21.34 -0.77 18.85
C ARG A 2 19.85 -0.93 18.59
N ILE A 3 19.12 -1.52 19.53
CA ILE A 3 17.66 -1.53 19.51
C ILE A 3 17.25 -0.08 19.74
N ALA A 4 16.56 0.53 18.78
CA ALA A 4 16.01 1.87 18.95
C ALA A 4 15.12 1.89 20.21
N PRO A 5 15.15 2.96 21.02
CA PRO A 5 14.34 3.02 22.22
C PRO A 5 12.88 2.82 21.86
N THR A 6 12.19 1.98 22.64
CA THR A 6 10.74 1.78 22.54
C THR A 6 10.06 3.13 22.62
N VAL A 7 9.43 3.56 21.51
CA VAL A 7 8.60 4.76 21.49
C VAL A 7 7.49 4.53 22.50
N PHE A 8 7.53 5.25 23.63
CA PHE A 8 6.50 5.13 24.67
C PHE A 8 5.11 5.36 24.05
N ALA A 9 4.11 4.54 24.41
CA ALA A 9 2.76 4.56 23.84
C ALA A 9 2.12 5.97 23.79
N LYS A 10 2.41 6.83 24.78
CA LYS A 10 1.96 8.23 24.80
C LYS A 10 2.41 9.06 23.58
N HIS A 11 3.58 8.77 23.03
CA HIS A 11 4.09 9.47 21.86
C HIS A 11 3.44 8.94 20.57
N GLN A 12 3.11 7.64 20.51
CA GLN A 12 2.45 7.05 19.34
C GLN A 12 1.10 7.72 19.08
N GLN A 13 0.29 7.88 20.12
CA GLN A 13 -1.02 8.52 19.99
C GLN A 13 -0.92 10.01 19.69
N SER A 14 0.07 10.73 20.26
CA SER A 14 0.32 12.14 19.92
C SER A 14 0.69 12.32 18.45
N TYR A 15 1.61 11.48 17.92
CA TYR A 15 2.00 11.56 16.51
C TYR A 15 0.85 11.24 15.57
N LEU A 16 -0.02 10.30 15.94
CA LEU A 16 -1.20 9.96 15.15
C LEU A 16 -2.19 11.11 15.08
N GLU A 17 -2.46 11.76 16.22
CA GLU A 17 -3.35 12.93 16.27
C GLU A 17 -2.79 14.12 15.49
N ASP A 18 -1.49 14.38 15.60
CA ASP A 18 -0.84 15.45 14.84
C ASP A 18 -0.86 15.15 13.34
N ALA A 19 -0.63 13.90 12.94
CA ALA A 19 -0.74 13.47 11.55
C ALA A 19 -2.18 13.63 11.03
N ARG A 20 -3.20 13.27 11.82
CA ARG A 20 -4.62 13.46 11.45
C ARG A 20 -4.97 14.93 11.25
N ARG A 21 -4.48 15.83 12.12
CA ARG A 21 -4.70 17.28 12.00
C ARG A 21 -3.98 17.90 10.79
N ALA A 22 -2.90 17.28 10.35
CA ALA A 22 -2.11 17.76 9.21
C ALA A 22 -2.70 17.35 7.85
N ILE A 23 -3.74 16.51 7.82
CA ILE A 23 -4.42 16.07 6.59
C ILE A 23 -5.09 17.28 5.92
N PRO A 24 -4.66 17.67 4.71
CA PRO A 24 -5.29 18.77 3.98
C PRO A 24 -6.68 18.36 3.45
N SER A 25 -7.61 19.31 3.42
CA SER A 25 -8.98 19.10 2.93
C SER A 25 -9.11 19.10 1.41
N ASP A 26 -8.16 19.72 0.70
CA ASP A 26 -8.10 19.77 -0.77
C ASP A 26 -6.66 19.58 -1.23
N ILE A 27 -6.47 18.82 -2.32
CA ILE A 27 -5.16 18.34 -2.75
C ILE A 27 -5.08 18.39 -4.27
N ALA A 28 -3.98 18.95 -4.77
CA ALA A 28 -3.70 18.97 -6.18
C ALA A 28 -3.53 17.54 -6.71
N ALA A 29 -3.99 17.28 -7.94
CA ALA A 29 -3.84 15.95 -8.56
C ALA A 29 -2.38 15.46 -8.61
N ALA A 30 -1.41 16.38 -8.68
CA ALA A 30 0.02 16.08 -8.64
C ALA A 30 0.47 15.41 -7.32
N ASP A 31 -0.17 15.76 -6.21
CA ASP A 31 0.18 15.28 -4.86
C ASP A 31 -0.69 14.09 -4.40
N SER A 32 -1.61 13.64 -5.25
CA SER A 32 -2.57 12.57 -4.96
C SER A 32 -1.89 11.29 -4.50
N PHE A 33 -0.73 10.93 -5.07
CA PHE A 33 -0.04 9.71 -4.69
C PHE A 33 0.58 9.79 -3.30
N GLN A 34 1.29 10.89 -2.96
CA GLN A 34 1.81 11.07 -1.61
C GLN A 34 0.66 11.07 -0.59
N TYR A 35 -0.46 11.70 -0.92
CA TYR A 35 -1.61 11.72 -0.02
C TYR A 35 -2.21 10.34 0.21
N LEU A 36 -2.37 9.53 -0.86
CA LEU A 36 -2.79 8.14 -0.72
C LEU A 36 -1.83 7.37 0.20
N GLN A 37 -0.52 7.58 0.09
CA GLN A 37 0.46 6.96 0.98
C GLN A 37 0.30 7.41 2.44
N THR A 38 0.01 8.68 2.69
CA THR A 38 -0.29 9.19 4.04
C THR A 38 -1.51 8.50 4.62
N LEU A 39 -2.62 8.46 3.87
CA LEU A 39 -3.85 7.81 4.30
C LEU A 39 -3.67 6.30 4.52
N GLY A 40 -2.94 5.62 3.62
CA GLY A 40 -2.62 4.20 3.78
C GLY A 40 -1.78 3.92 5.02
N THR A 41 -0.81 4.78 5.33
CA THR A 41 0.01 4.67 6.54
C THR A 41 -0.82 4.88 7.81
N LEU A 42 -1.74 5.85 7.80
CA LEU A 42 -2.66 6.09 8.91
C LEU A 42 -3.62 4.91 9.12
N SER A 43 -4.16 4.33 8.05
CA SER A 43 -4.98 3.11 8.10
C SER A 43 -4.22 1.94 8.73
N LEU A 44 -2.95 1.76 8.35
CA LEU A 44 -2.10 0.72 8.94
C LEU A 44 -1.87 0.97 10.44
N ALA A 45 -1.60 2.22 10.83
CA ALA A 45 -1.44 2.59 12.23
C ALA A 45 -2.73 2.39 13.04
N ALA A 46 -3.89 2.73 12.47
CA ALA A 46 -5.20 2.51 13.09
C ALA A 46 -5.46 1.04 13.37
N ILE A 47 -5.15 0.15 12.41
CA ILE A 47 -5.22 -1.31 12.61
C ILE A 47 -4.29 -1.77 13.73
N GLN A 48 -3.04 -1.30 13.74
CA GLN A 48 -2.07 -1.69 14.78
C GLN A 48 -2.50 -1.26 16.19
N LEU A 49 -3.25 -0.15 16.30
CA LEU A 49 -3.78 0.36 17.56
C LEU A 49 -5.16 -0.18 17.92
N GLY A 50 -5.80 -0.95 17.04
CA GLY A 50 -7.16 -1.44 17.22
C GLY A 50 -8.24 -0.36 17.13
N ASP A 51 -7.93 0.78 16.49
CA ASP A 51 -8.88 1.90 16.33
C ASP A 51 -9.70 1.73 15.04
N ALA A 52 -10.81 1.00 15.15
CA ALA A 52 -11.69 0.73 14.02
C ALA A 52 -12.37 2.00 13.46
N ALA A 53 -12.64 3.00 14.31
CA ALA A 53 -13.26 4.23 13.87
C ALA A 53 -12.31 5.03 12.97
N LEU A 54 -11.06 5.20 13.42
CA LEU A 54 -10.04 5.86 12.63
C LEU A 54 -9.73 5.10 11.35
N LEU A 55 -9.66 3.76 11.41
CA LEU A 55 -9.45 2.94 10.22
C LEU A 55 -10.51 3.19 9.15
N HIS A 56 -11.79 3.24 9.54
CA HIS A 56 -12.88 3.51 8.60
C HIS A 56 -12.83 4.93 8.03
N GLU A 57 -12.49 5.91 8.86
CA GLU A 57 -12.29 7.30 8.43
C GLU A 57 -11.19 7.37 7.36
N THR A 58 -10.01 6.82 7.64
CA THR A 58 -8.84 6.92 6.76
C THR A 58 -8.99 6.07 5.50
N LEU A 59 -9.57 4.86 5.58
CA LEU A 59 -9.90 4.06 4.40
C LEU A 59 -11.00 4.71 3.55
N GLY A 60 -12.02 5.31 4.17
CA GLY A 60 -13.06 6.05 3.47
C GLY A 60 -12.50 7.21 2.65
N LEU A 61 -11.62 8.01 3.27
CA LEU A 61 -10.89 9.08 2.57
C LEU A 61 -9.97 8.52 1.48
N TYR A 62 -9.23 7.45 1.76
CA TYR A 62 -8.35 6.79 0.79
C TYR A 62 -9.11 6.40 -0.48
N HIS A 63 -10.26 5.73 -0.33
CA HIS A 63 -11.07 5.32 -1.47
C HIS A 63 -11.73 6.50 -2.20
N THR A 64 -12.04 7.58 -1.49
CA THR A 64 -12.53 8.82 -2.11
C THR A 64 -11.48 9.40 -3.05
N VAL A 65 -10.24 9.57 -2.58
CA VAL A 65 -9.12 10.10 -3.36
C VAL A 65 -8.78 9.17 -4.54
N MET A 66 -8.75 7.87 -4.26
CA MET A 66 -8.48 6.85 -5.28
C MET A 66 -9.50 6.93 -6.42
N ALA A 67 -10.79 7.08 -6.10
CA ALA A 67 -11.85 7.24 -7.09
C ALA A 67 -11.77 8.58 -7.84
N GLN A 68 -11.49 9.69 -7.14
CA GLN A 68 -11.33 11.02 -7.76
C GLN A 68 -10.22 11.05 -8.82
N HIS A 69 -9.10 10.38 -8.55
CA HIS A 69 -7.95 10.35 -9.46
C HIS A 69 -7.87 9.08 -10.33
N ASN A 70 -8.85 8.17 -10.22
CA ASN A 70 -8.86 6.86 -10.88
C ASN A 70 -7.56 6.08 -10.69
N PHE A 71 -6.99 6.12 -9.49
CA PHE A 71 -5.67 5.53 -9.21
C PHE A 71 -5.66 4.00 -9.35
N GLN A 72 -6.80 3.33 -9.20
CA GLN A 72 -6.98 1.91 -9.46
C GLN A 72 -6.85 1.51 -10.95
N ASN A 73 -6.63 2.47 -11.84
CA ASN A 73 -6.38 2.23 -13.26
C ASN A 73 -5.01 2.79 -13.65
N GLU A 74 -4.08 1.90 -13.95
CA GLU A 74 -2.70 2.25 -14.28
C GLU A 74 -2.59 3.16 -15.51
N SER A 75 -3.51 3.04 -16.49
CA SER A 75 -3.54 3.91 -17.67
C SER A 75 -3.86 5.38 -17.36
N ARG A 76 -4.34 5.67 -16.14
CA ARG A 76 -4.66 7.03 -15.67
C ARG A 76 -3.50 7.67 -14.91
N TRP A 77 -2.43 6.94 -14.63
CA TRP A 77 -1.26 7.52 -13.98
C TRP A 77 -0.53 8.49 -14.92
N PRO A 78 0.19 9.49 -14.40
CA PRO A 78 0.89 10.45 -15.25
C PRO A 78 1.93 9.72 -16.12
N SER A 79 1.92 9.98 -17.43
CA SER A 79 2.83 9.32 -18.38
C SER A 79 4.31 9.68 -18.19
N SER A 80 4.59 10.74 -17.43
CA SER A 80 5.93 11.24 -17.15
C SER A 80 6.59 10.65 -15.90
N ILE A 81 5.94 9.70 -15.21
CA ILE A 81 6.52 9.07 -14.01
C ILE A 81 7.63 8.09 -14.39
N ASP A 82 8.63 8.01 -13.52
CA ASP A 82 9.77 7.12 -13.69
C ASP A 82 9.32 5.63 -13.64
N PRO A 83 9.95 4.72 -14.42
CA PRO A 83 9.61 3.30 -14.35
C PRO A 83 9.73 2.69 -12.95
N VAL A 84 10.65 3.18 -12.09
CA VAL A 84 10.71 2.75 -10.69
C VAL A 84 9.47 3.18 -9.93
N GLU A 85 9.00 4.42 -10.13
CA GLU A 85 7.80 4.93 -9.49
C GLU A 85 6.54 4.15 -9.88
N VAL A 86 6.43 3.70 -11.14
CA VAL A 86 5.35 2.79 -11.58
C VAL A 86 5.31 1.54 -10.68
N HIS A 87 6.46 0.92 -10.43
CA HIS A 87 6.53 -0.26 -9.58
C HIS A 87 6.19 0.03 -8.11
N VAL A 88 6.61 1.19 -7.59
CA VAL A 88 6.23 1.65 -6.24
C VAL A 88 4.72 1.84 -6.13
N ARG A 89 4.08 2.46 -7.13
CA ARG A 89 2.61 2.65 -7.18
C ARG A 89 1.87 1.32 -7.24
N ARG A 90 2.33 0.35 -8.05
CA ARG A 90 1.76 -1.01 -8.10
C ARG A 90 1.86 -1.71 -6.75
N GLN A 91 3.04 -1.69 -6.12
CA GLN A 91 3.24 -2.32 -4.81
C GLN A 91 2.36 -1.69 -3.73
N PHE A 92 2.24 -0.36 -3.75
CA PHE A 92 1.39 0.38 -2.84
C PHE A 92 -0.09 0.02 -3.02
N PHE A 93 -0.60 0.06 -4.27
CA PHE A 93 -1.98 -0.30 -4.59
C PHE A 93 -2.35 -1.69 -4.05
N TRP A 94 -1.56 -2.71 -4.41
CA TRP A 94 -1.83 -4.09 -3.99
C TRP A 94 -1.61 -4.32 -2.49
N SER A 95 -0.80 -3.50 -1.81
CA SER A 95 -0.71 -3.53 -0.34
C SER A 95 -1.97 -2.98 0.31
N MET A 96 -2.52 -1.88 -0.20
CA MET A 96 -3.77 -1.32 0.28
C MET A 96 -4.98 -2.20 -0.04
N TYR A 97 -5.01 -2.83 -1.21
CA TYR A 97 -6.01 -3.83 -1.55
C TYR A 97 -6.03 -4.98 -0.52
N ARG A 98 -4.87 -5.56 -0.21
CA ARG A 98 -4.76 -6.60 0.83
C ARG A 98 -5.20 -6.10 2.20
N LEU A 99 -4.88 -4.85 2.55
CA LEU A 99 -5.33 -4.24 3.81
C LEU A 99 -6.86 -4.11 3.88
N GLU A 100 -7.51 -3.68 2.79
CA GLU A 100 -8.97 -3.56 2.70
C GLU A 100 -9.64 -4.93 2.84
N VAL A 101 -9.17 -5.95 2.10
CA VAL A 101 -9.71 -7.32 2.22
C VAL A 101 -9.48 -7.87 3.63
N HIS A 102 -8.27 -7.70 4.19
CA HIS A 102 -7.96 -8.18 5.54
C HIS A 102 -8.86 -7.54 6.59
N SER A 103 -8.98 -6.21 6.58
CA SER A 103 -9.79 -5.48 7.54
C SER A 103 -11.28 -5.80 7.39
N ALA A 104 -11.77 -5.98 6.16
CA ALA A 104 -13.14 -6.41 5.89
C ALA A 104 -13.44 -7.76 6.55
N LEU A 105 -12.54 -8.74 6.42
CA LEU A 105 -12.72 -10.08 7.01
C LEU A 105 -12.65 -10.07 8.54
N ILE A 106 -11.79 -9.26 9.14
CA ILE A 106 -11.61 -9.23 10.59
C ILE A 106 -12.71 -8.39 11.28
N ILE A 107 -13.10 -7.27 10.69
CA ILE A 107 -14.01 -6.28 11.31
C ILE A 107 -15.45 -6.45 10.79
N GLY A 108 -15.65 -7.10 9.63
CA GLY A 108 -16.96 -7.37 9.05
C GLY A 108 -17.54 -6.23 8.22
N HIS A 109 -16.70 -5.32 7.69
CA HIS A 109 -17.16 -4.26 6.80
C HIS A 109 -17.10 -4.70 5.32
N SER A 110 -17.80 -3.96 4.45
CA SER A 110 -17.73 -4.19 3.00
C SER A 110 -16.37 -3.82 2.43
N ILE A 111 -15.90 -4.57 1.43
CA ILE A 111 -14.75 -4.22 0.60
C ILE A 111 -15.16 -3.09 -0.36
N ARG A 112 -14.49 -1.94 -0.27
CA ARG A 112 -14.85 -0.73 -1.04
C ARG A 112 -14.29 -0.71 -2.46
N CYS A 113 -13.21 -1.44 -2.71
CA CYS A 113 -12.60 -1.56 -4.04
C CYS A 113 -12.37 -3.03 -4.38
N PRO A 114 -13.36 -3.67 -5.04
CA PRO A 114 -13.23 -5.04 -5.50
C PRO A 114 -12.10 -5.21 -6.52
N GLU A 115 -11.55 -6.42 -6.60
CA GLU A 115 -10.52 -6.76 -7.60
C GLU A 115 -10.97 -6.46 -9.04
N MET A 116 -12.24 -6.69 -9.37
CA MET A 116 -12.80 -6.45 -10.70
C MET A 116 -12.64 -4.99 -11.16
N GLN A 117 -12.48 -4.05 -10.24
CA GLN A 117 -12.28 -2.63 -10.52
C GLN A 117 -10.79 -2.24 -10.58
N ALA A 118 -9.88 -3.17 -10.29
CA ALA A 118 -8.44 -2.98 -10.33
C ALA A 118 -7.89 -3.25 -11.74
N ALA A 119 -7.45 -2.19 -12.42
CA ALA A 119 -6.69 -2.25 -13.66
C ALA A 119 -5.23 -1.86 -13.40
N VAL A 120 -4.61 -2.54 -12.43
CA VAL A 120 -3.21 -2.33 -12.03
C VAL A 120 -2.44 -3.64 -12.21
N ALA A 121 -1.34 -3.61 -12.95
CA ALA A 121 -0.54 -4.82 -13.14
C ALA A 121 0.18 -5.22 -11.84
N TYR A 122 0.58 -6.48 -11.74
CA TYR A 122 1.44 -6.91 -10.65
C TYR A 122 2.79 -6.17 -10.69
N PRO A 123 3.41 -5.92 -9.52
CA PRO A 123 4.81 -5.57 -9.46
C PRO A 123 5.65 -6.64 -10.15
N ALA A 124 6.60 -6.20 -10.99
CA ALA A 124 7.54 -7.07 -11.67
C ALA A 124 8.98 -6.60 -11.38
N VAL A 125 9.95 -7.51 -11.47
CA VAL A 125 11.35 -7.12 -11.44
C VAL A 125 11.64 -6.41 -12.76
N SER A 126 12.03 -5.15 -12.68
CA SER A 126 12.64 -4.44 -13.81
C SER A 126 14.12 -4.76 -13.84
N ASP A 127 14.69 -4.98 -15.02
CA ASP A 127 16.15 -5.10 -15.20
C ASP A 127 16.89 -3.84 -14.69
N ALA A 128 16.21 -2.68 -14.68
CA ALA A 128 16.73 -1.44 -14.11
C ALA A 128 16.77 -1.42 -12.56
N LEU A 129 16.03 -2.32 -11.91
CA LEU A 129 15.99 -2.50 -10.45
C LEU A 129 16.85 -3.69 -9.98
N LEU A 130 17.53 -4.39 -10.89
CA LEU A 130 18.50 -5.41 -10.53
C LEU A 130 19.70 -4.73 -9.86
N ASP A 131 19.64 -4.66 -8.54
CA ASP A 131 20.78 -4.36 -7.69
C ASP A 131 21.92 -5.34 -8.06
N PRO A 132 23.15 -4.87 -8.33
CA PRO A 132 24.32 -5.73 -8.52
C PRO A 132 24.46 -6.80 -7.43
N ILE A 133 23.97 -6.52 -6.22
CA ILE A 133 23.95 -7.47 -5.09
C ILE A 133 22.94 -8.60 -5.32
N ALA A 134 21.76 -8.32 -5.89
CA ALA A 134 20.75 -9.33 -6.21
C ALA A 134 21.21 -10.23 -7.38
N ALA A 135 21.87 -9.65 -8.38
CA ALA A 135 22.51 -10.42 -9.46
C ALA A 135 23.65 -11.32 -8.93
N ALA A 136 24.44 -10.82 -7.97
CA ALA A 136 25.49 -11.59 -7.31
C ALA A 136 24.99 -12.67 -6.33
N ALA A 137 23.76 -12.55 -5.82
CA ALA A 137 23.12 -13.55 -4.99
C ALA A 137 22.53 -14.71 -5.82
N ALA A 138 21.93 -14.39 -6.97
CA ALA A 138 21.41 -15.37 -7.92
C ALA A 138 22.52 -16.30 -8.47
N SER A 139 23.74 -15.79 -8.66
CA SER A 139 24.88 -16.58 -9.16
C SER A 139 25.51 -17.52 -8.13
N ARG A 140 25.18 -17.39 -6.83
CA ARG A 140 25.69 -18.25 -5.74
C ARG A 140 24.69 -19.31 -5.26
N GLY A 141 23.65 -19.60 -6.04
CA GLY A 141 22.58 -20.52 -5.64
C GLY A 141 21.57 -19.92 -4.66
N GLY A 142 21.55 -18.58 -4.50
CA GLY A 142 20.46 -17.87 -3.84
C GLY A 142 19.18 -17.89 -4.69
N PHE A 143 18.06 -17.46 -4.10
CA PHE A 143 16.78 -17.35 -4.82
C PHE A 143 16.96 -16.59 -6.15
N PRO A 144 16.32 -17.04 -7.25
CA PRO A 144 16.38 -16.33 -8.53
C PRO A 144 16.01 -14.86 -8.33
N SER A 145 16.63 -13.94 -9.10
CA SER A 145 16.24 -12.53 -9.07
C SER A 145 14.73 -12.42 -9.32
N GLY A 146 13.97 -11.95 -8.32
CA GLY A 146 12.51 -11.88 -8.36
C GLY A 146 11.75 -12.96 -7.60
N GLY A 147 12.42 -13.94 -6.98
CA GLY A 147 11.76 -14.97 -6.17
C GLY A 147 10.90 -14.40 -5.02
N TRP A 148 11.37 -13.33 -4.36
CA TRP A 148 10.59 -12.62 -3.36
C TRP A 148 9.31 -12.01 -3.93
N LEU A 149 9.38 -11.39 -5.12
CA LEU A 149 8.24 -10.73 -5.74
C LEU A 149 7.21 -11.73 -6.26
N ILE A 150 7.66 -12.90 -6.73
CA ILE A 150 6.79 -14.03 -7.05
C ILE A 150 6.00 -14.45 -5.81
N GLY A 151 6.68 -14.66 -4.68
CA GLY A 151 6.01 -15.00 -3.43
C GLY A 151 5.05 -13.90 -2.96
N TRP A 152 5.44 -12.63 -3.11
CA TRP A 152 4.60 -11.48 -2.76
C TRP A 152 3.34 -11.39 -3.63
N ASN A 153 3.46 -11.63 -4.94
CA ASN A 153 2.33 -11.67 -5.87
C ASN A 153 1.41 -12.85 -5.54
N TYR A 154 1.97 -14.02 -5.23
CA TYR A 154 1.21 -15.18 -4.78
C TYR A 154 0.37 -14.90 -3.52
N ILE A 155 0.94 -14.20 -2.52
CA ILE A 155 0.16 -13.76 -1.36
C ILE A 155 -0.99 -12.82 -1.77
N THR A 156 -0.78 -11.96 -2.77
CA THR A 156 -1.84 -11.09 -3.29
C THR A 156 -2.96 -11.90 -3.94
N ASP A 157 -2.63 -12.96 -4.68
CA ASP A 157 -3.64 -13.89 -5.22
C ASP A 157 -4.48 -14.55 -4.10
N LEU A 158 -3.87 -14.89 -2.96
CA LEU A 158 -4.62 -15.43 -1.82
C LEU A 158 -5.66 -14.43 -1.31
N TYR A 159 -5.32 -13.14 -1.20
CA TYR A 159 -6.27 -12.10 -0.80
C TYR A 159 -7.38 -11.90 -1.84
N ARG A 160 -7.09 -12.06 -3.13
CA ARG A 160 -8.12 -12.03 -4.19
C ARG A 160 -9.12 -13.18 -4.05
N VAL A 161 -8.64 -14.37 -3.71
CA VAL A 161 -9.53 -15.49 -3.40
C VAL A 161 -10.34 -15.22 -2.13
N LEU A 162 -9.71 -14.67 -1.09
CA LEU A 162 -10.36 -14.36 0.18
C LEU A 162 -11.43 -13.27 0.10
N GLU A 163 -11.37 -12.37 -0.89
CA GLU A 163 -12.44 -11.38 -1.15
C GLU A 163 -13.81 -12.03 -1.40
N HIS A 164 -13.84 -13.30 -1.86
CA HIS A 164 -15.07 -14.00 -2.24
C HIS A 164 -15.62 -14.95 -1.17
N VAL A 165 -15.05 -14.95 0.02
CA VAL A 165 -15.46 -15.80 1.17
C VAL A 165 -16.45 -15.04 2.05
#